data_AF-W9IV97-F1
#
_entry.id   AF-W9IV97-F1
#
_cell.length_a   1.000
_cell.length_b   1.000
_cell.length_c   1.000
_cell.angle_alpha   90.00
_cell.angle_beta   90.00
_cell.angle_gamma   90.00
#
_symmetry.space_group_name_H-M   'P 1'
#
loop_
_entity.id
_entity.type
_entity.pdbx_description
1 polymer ?
#
loop_
_entity_poly.entity_id
_entity_poly.type
_entity_poly.pdbx_seq_one_letter_code
_entity_poly.pdbx_strand_id
1 'polypeptide(L)'
;MPPSLQDHSDYSNGRDTFVEFRQPAIHSNRDLFHVESPDVTYTPSEILSKYTYKTTRVERKEDGKYKVMPKETTYDFKVDRKVPKVGVMLVGWGGNNGTTLTAGIIANRRGLVWDTREGPRSANYYGSLMMGSTTKLGTDADTMRDVNIPFNRILPMIHPNDLVLGGWDISGMNLADAMDRAAVLEPSLKVQVRKEMTHMTPLPSIYYPDFIALNQEERADNIRPGSRAYNTHVESLSTIKRQFIINRLLK
;
A
#
# COMPACT_ATOMS: atom_id res chain seq x y z
N MET A 1 -43.14 -17.98 -30.12
CA MET A 1 -42.43 -18.38 -31.36
C MET A 1 -41.56 -17.20 -31.80
N PRO A 2 -40.36 -17.45 -32.34
CA PRO A 2 -39.10 -16.86 -31.91
C PRO A 2 -38.87 -15.42 -32.40
N PRO A 3 -38.06 -14.58 -31.71
CA PRO A 3 -37.52 -13.38 -32.32
C PRO A 3 -36.24 -13.70 -33.09
N SER A 4 -36.27 -13.26 -34.34
CA SER A 4 -35.25 -13.29 -35.38
C SER A 4 -34.01 -12.45 -35.03
N LEU A 5 -32.85 -13.00 -35.36
CA LEU A 5 -31.59 -12.29 -35.56
C LEU A 5 -31.75 -11.18 -36.62
N GLN A 6 -31.38 -9.96 -36.26
CA GLN A 6 -30.96 -8.94 -37.24
C GLN A 6 -29.66 -8.31 -36.77
N ASP A 7 -28.68 -8.46 -37.66
CA ASP A 7 -27.34 -7.92 -37.63
C ASP A 7 -27.39 -6.48 -38.17
N HIS A 8 -26.86 -5.52 -37.42
CA HIS A 8 -26.59 -4.17 -37.91
C HIS A 8 -25.22 -3.72 -37.42
N SER A 9 -24.28 -3.80 -38.35
CA SER A 9 -23.00 -3.12 -38.35
C SER A 9 -23.22 -1.61 -38.46
N ASP A 10 -22.82 -0.84 -37.45
CA ASP A 10 -22.62 0.60 -37.57
C ASP A 10 -21.22 0.99 -37.11
N TYR A 11 -20.36 1.22 -38.10
CA TYR A 11 -19.13 1.98 -37.96
C TYR A 11 -19.49 3.44 -37.67
N SER A 12 -19.12 3.97 -36.51
CA SER A 12 -19.15 5.41 -36.26
C SER A 12 -17.86 5.93 -35.63
N ASN A 13 -17.42 7.05 -36.19
CA ASN A 13 -16.11 7.65 -36.08
C ASN A 13 -15.77 8.19 -34.68
N GLY A 14 -14.46 8.29 -34.45
CA GLY A 14 -13.82 8.80 -33.25
C GLY A 14 -14.44 10.09 -32.72
N ARG A 15 -14.84 10.02 -31.44
CA ARG A 15 -14.90 11.17 -30.55
C ARG A 15 -13.85 10.93 -29.48
N ASP A 16 -12.95 11.90 -29.32
CA ASP A 16 -12.03 12.00 -28.19
C ASP A 16 -12.82 12.04 -26.88
N THR A 17 -13.08 10.86 -26.33
CA THR A 17 -13.49 10.73 -24.94
C THR A 17 -12.25 10.92 -24.10
N PHE A 18 -12.04 12.15 -23.63
CA PHE A 18 -11.20 12.38 -22.46
C PHE A 18 -11.77 11.52 -21.33
N VAL A 19 -11.07 10.43 -21.01
CA VAL A 19 -11.36 9.63 -19.82
C VAL A 19 -10.94 10.48 -18.63
N GLU A 20 -11.89 11.27 -18.13
CA GLU A 20 -11.75 11.91 -16.84
C GLU A 20 -11.73 10.80 -15.78
N PHE A 21 -10.54 10.44 -15.33
CA PHE A 21 -10.35 9.51 -14.21
C PHE A 21 -10.95 10.16 -12.96
N ARG A 22 -12.24 9.91 -12.71
CA ARG A 22 -12.79 10.07 -11.36
C ARG A 22 -11.96 9.19 -10.45
N GLN A 23 -11.16 9.80 -9.58
CA GLN A 23 -10.60 9.09 -8.43
C GLN A 23 -11.78 8.40 -7.74
N PRO A 24 -11.75 7.08 -7.52
CA PRO A 24 -12.74 6.45 -6.66
C PRO A 24 -12.76 7.21 -5.33
N ALA A 25 -13.95 7.46 -4.80
CA ALA A 25 -14.08 8.07 -3.49
C ALA A 25 -13.18 7.31 -2.51
N ILE A 26 -12.41 8.03 -1.69
CA ILE A 26 -11.60 7.46 -0.61
C ILE A 26 -12.45 6.39 0.08
N HIS A 27 -11.94 5.16 0.18
CA HIS A 27 -12.69 4.05 0.75
C HIS A 27 -13.22 4.50 2.12
N SER A 28 -14.54 4.71 2.23
CA SER A 28 -15.08 5.41 3.38
C SER A 28 -14.91 4.51 4.62
N ASN A 29 -14.05 4.93 5.55
CA ASN A 29 -14.03 4.38 6.90
C ASN A 29 -15.30 4.83 7.62
N ARG A 30 -16.41 4.15 7.35
CA ARG A 30 -17.57 4.18 8.25
C ARG A 30 -17.19 3.42 9.51
N ASP A 31 -17.45 3.97 10.67
CA ASP A 31 -17.15 3.30 11.94
C ASP A 31 -17.93 1.97 12.02
N LEU A 32 -17.21 0.88 12.28
CA LEU A 32 -17.81 -0.46 12.41
C LEU A 32 -18.34 -0.70 13.83
N PHE A 33 -17.74 -0.07 14.83
CA PHE A 33 -18.10 -0.18 16.24
C PHE A 33 -17.74 1.12 16.98
N HIS A 34 -18.27 1.26 18.19
CA HIS A 34 -17.97 2.35 19.12
C HIS A 34 -17.59 1.73 20.48
N VAL A 35 -16.53 2.21 21.12
CA VAL A 35 -16.11 1.72 22.43
C VAL A 35 -16.72 2.59 23.52
N GLU A 36 -17.66 2.04 24.27
CA GLU A 36 -18.21 2.67 25.46
C GLU A 36 -17.28 2.42 26.66
N SER A 37 -16.42 3.40 26.95
CA SER A 37 -15.48 3.34 28.08
C SER A 37 -15.24 4.74 28.64
N PRO A 38 -15.10 4.90 29.97
CA PRO A 38 -14.72 6.18 30.57
C PRO A 38 -13.32 6.64 30.15
N ASP A 39 -12.47 5.72 29.68
CA ASP A 39 -11.11 5.99 29.24
C ASP A 39 -11.01 6.30 27.74
N VAL A 40 -12.13 6.37 27.01
CA VAL A 40 -12.16 6.69 25.57
C VAL A 40 -13.10 7.85 25.31
N THR A 41 -12.66 8.83 24.54
CA THR A 41 -13.48 9.96 24.11
C THR A 41 -13.34 10.15 22.61
N TYR A 42 -14.47 10.21 21.92
CA TYR A 42 -14.54 10.46 20.48
C TYR A 42 -14.92 11.92 20.24
N THR A 43 -14.13 12.62 19.42
CA THR A 43 -14.48 13.92 18.86
C THR A 43 -14.71 13.78 17.34
N PRO A 44 -15.18 14.83 16.64
CA PRO A 44 -15.29 14.79 15.18
C PRO A 44 -13.96 14.49 14.47
N SER A 45 -12.83 14.91 15.03
CA SER A 45 -11.51 14.79 14.41
C SER A 45 -10.59 13.78 15.08
N GLU A 46 -10.84 13.38 16.33
CA GLU A 46 -9.87 12.62 17.13
C GLU A 46 -10.53 11.51 17.95
N ILE A 47 -9.75 10.46 18.23
CA ILE A 47 -10.03 9.46 19.26
C ILE A 47 -8.97 9.65 20.34
N LEU A 48 -9.42 9.97 21.55
CA LEU A 48 -8.58 10.12 22.73
C LEU A 48 -8.76 8.87 23.59
N SER A 49 -7.67 8.25 24.03
CA SER A 49 -7.76 7.09 24.92
C SER A 49 -6.68 7.09 26.00
N LYS A 50 -7.04 6.64 27.19
CA LYS A 50 -6.11 6.41 28.28
C LYS A 50 -5.83 4.92 28.42
N TYR A 51 -4.55 4.57 28.55
CA TYR A 51 -4.12 3.19 28.70
C TYR A 51 -3.03 3.06 29.76
N THR A 52 -3.30 2.26 30.79
CA THR A 52 -2.29 1.89 31.79
C THR A 52 -1.50 0.68 31.32
N TYR A 53 -0.29 0.92 30.83
CA TYR A 53 0.65 -0.15 30.51
C TYR A 53 1.21 -0.74 31.79
N LYS A 54 0.96 -2.03 31.99
CA LYS A 54 1.46 -2.80 33.15
C LYS A 54 2.61 -3.68 32.69
N THR A 55 3.75 -3.54 33.36
CA THR A 55 4.97 -4.30 33.10
C THR A 55 5.66 -4.66 34.40
N THR A 56 6.82 -5.30 34.32
CA THR A 56 7.56 -5.79 35.47
C THR A 56 9.00 -5.36 35.39
N ARG A 57 9.52 -4.70 36.44
CA ARG A 57 10.94 -4.42 36.61
C ARG A 57 11.58 -5.56 37.40
N VAL A 58 12.68 -6.10 36.87
CA VAL A 58 13.43 -7.18 37.51
C VAL A 58 14.82 -6.67 37.89
N GLU A 59 15.22 -6.88 39.14
CA GLU A 59 16.56 -6.57 39.64
C GLU A 59 17.20 -7.84 40.18
N ARG A 60 18.44 -8.12 39.80
CA ARG A 60 19.22 -9.20 40.40
C ARG A 60 19.88 -8.67 41.67
N LYS A 61 19.60 -9.31 42.81
CA LYS A 61 20.22 -9.02 44.10
C LYS A 61 21.59 -9.69 44.20
N GLU A 62 22.42 -9.23 45.13
CA GLU A 62 23.75 -9.77 45.41
C GLU A 62 23.72 -11.25 45.84
N ASP A 63 22.64 -11.70 46.49
CA ASP A 63 22.41 -13.11 46.86
C ASP A 63 22.01 -14.00 45.67
N GLY A 64 22.04 -13.47 44.45
CA GLY A 64 21.66 -14.15 43.22
C GLY A 64 20.15 -14.27 42.98
N LYS A 65 19.29 -13.83 43.92
CA LYS A 65 17.83 -13.85 43.75
C LYS A 65 17.36 -12.67 42.91
N TYR A 66 16.19 -12.81 42.30
CA TYR A 66 15.53 -11.73 41.58
C TYR A 66 14.49 -11.02 42.46
N LYS A 67 14.55 -9.69 42.48
CA LYS A 67 13.47 -8.82 42.95
C LYS A 67 12.60 -8.47 41.75
N VAL A 68 11.35 -8.89 41.79
CA VAL A 68 10.37 -8.68 40.73
C VAL A 68 9.36 -7.66 41.21
N MET A 69 9.22 -6.54 40.51
CA MET A 69 8.37 -5.42 40.92
C MET A 69 7.40 -5.05 39.79
N PRO A 70 6.08 -5.14 40.01
CA PRO A 70 5.11 -4.57 39.10
C PRO A 70 5.37 -3.08 38.90
N LYS A 71 5.27 -2.62 37.66
CA LYS A 71 5.39 -1.22 37.27
C LYS A 71 4.25 -0.87 36.34
N GLU A 72 3.58 0.23 36.65
CA GLU A 72 2.54 0.78 35.78
C GLU A 72 3.02 2.10 35.16
N THR A 73 2.59 2.38 33.95
CA THR A 73 2.81 3.65 33.27
C THR A 73 1.57 3.98 32.45
N THR A 74 0.92 5.10 32.77
CA THR A 74 -0.26 5.55 32.05
C THR A 74 0.14 6.36 30.83
N TYR A 75 -0.46 6.02 29.70
CA TYR A 75 -0.32 6.71 28.43
C TYR A 75 -1.66 7.33 28.04
N ASP A 76 -1.60 8.56 27.55
CA ASP A 76 -2.72 9.19 26.86
C ASP A 76 -2.41 9.16 25.35
N PHE A 77 -3.23 8.44 24.60
CA PHE A 77 -3.14 8.31 23.15
C PHE A 77 -4.11 9.26 22.47
N LYS A 78 -3.65 9.82 21.34
CA LYS A 78 -4.46 10.61 20.43
C LYS A 78 -4.32 10.05 19.02
N VAL A 79 -5.44 9.73 18.39
CA VAL A 79 -5.51 9.24 17.01
C VAL A 79 -6.34 10.21 16.18
N ASP A 80 -5.78 10.71 15.08
CA ASP A 80 -6.54 11.51 14.10
C ASP A 80 -7.48 10.58 13.32
N ARG A 81 -8.74 11.00 13.18
CA ARG A 81 -9.76 10.25 12.44
C ARG A 81 -9.67 10.48 10.93
N LYS A 82 -9.05 11.58 10.50
CA LYS A 82 -8.85 11.88 9.08
C LYS A 82 -7.68 11.08 8.53
N VAL A 83 -7.99 10.12 7.67
CA VAL A 83 -6.97 9.38 6.91
C VAL A 83 -6.38 10.29 5.82
N PRO A 84 -5.06 10.57 5.82
CA PRO A 84 -4.45 11.43 4.81
C PRO A 84 -4.29 10.71 3.47
N LYS A 85 -4.09 11.48 2.39
CA LYS A 85 -3.53 10.94 1.15
C LYS A 85 -2.09 10.49 1.42
N VAL A 86 -1.76 9.25 1.06
CA VAL A 86 -0.43 8.68 1.31
C VAL A 86 0.27 8.36 0.00
N GLY A 87 1.53 8.81 -0.09
CA GLY A 87 2.42 8.50 -1.18
C GLY A 87 3.48 7.50 -0.77
N VAL A 88 3.74 6.52 -1.63
CA VAL A 88 4.81 5.53 -1.45
C VAL A 88 5.81 5.70 -2.57
N MET A 89 7.07 5.99 -2.20
CA MET A 89 8.17 6.06 -3.14
C MET A 89 9.13 4.89 -2.89
N LEU A 90 9.20 3.97 -3.85
CA LEU A 90 10.01 2.76 -3.75
C LEU A 90 11.40 2.97 -4.34
N VAL A 91 12.44 2.50 -3.63
CA VAL A 91 13.77 2.33 -4.22
C VAL A 91 13.82 0.92 -4.82
N GLY A 92 14.13 0.81 -6.11
CA GLY A 92 13.98 -0.42 -6.88
C GLY A 92 12.54 -0.65 -7.37
N TRP A 93 11.85 0.42 -7.78
CA TRP A 93 10.44 0.34 -8.20
C TRP A 93 10.23 -0.57 -9.41
N GLY A 94 11.21 -0.64 -10.33
CA GLY A 94 11.22 -1.54 -11.48
C GLY A 94 11.72 -2.96 -11.16
N GLY A 95 11.93 -3.29 -9.89
CA GLY A 95 12.21 -4.65 -9.45
C GLY A 95 10.95 -5.52 -9.35
N ASN A 96 11.14 -6.81 -9.05
CA ASN A 96 10.05 -7.78 -8.94
C ASN A 96 8.99 -7.35 -7.91
N ASN A 97 9.42 -6.88 -6.74
CA ASN A 97 8.50 -6.44 -5.69
C ASN A 97 7.76 -5.15 -6.08
N GLY A 98 8.47 -4.18 -6.66
CA GLY A 98 7.88 -2.88 -7.01
C GLY A 98 6.84 -2.99 -8.13
N THR A 99 7.13 -3.77 -9.16
CA THR A 99 6.19 -4.07 -10.25
C THR A 99 4.99 -4.88 -9.77
N THR A 100 5.21 -5.91 -8.95
CA THR A 100 4.14 -6.76 -8.38
C THR A 100 3.22 -5.97 -7.45
N LEU A 101 3.77 -5.15 -6.54
CA LEU A 101 2.98 -4.29 -5.66
C LEU A 101 2.11 -3.33 -6.48
N THR A 102 2.69 -2.70 -7.50
CA THR A 102 2.00 -1.73 -8.34
C THR A 102 0.86 -2.37 -9.11
N ALA A 103 1.13 -3.49 -9.79
CA ALA A 103 0.11 -4.25 -10.52
C ALA A 103 -0.99 -4.77 -9.59
N GLY A 104 -0.64 -5.27 -8.40
CA GLY A 104 -1.60 -5.75 -7.41
C GLY A 104 -2.55 -4.65 -6.93
N ILE A 105 -2.04 -3.43 -6.71
CA ILE A 105 -2.87 -2.27 -6.36
C ILE A 105 -3.77 -1.85 -7.53
N ILE A 106 -3.25 -1.79 -8.76
CA ILE A 106 -4.06 -1.48 -9.96
C ILE A 106 -5.18 -2.51 -10.13
N ALA A 107 -4.87 -3.79 -9.97
CA ALA A 107 -5.82 -4.88 -10.10
C ALA A 107 -6.96 -4.77 -9.07
N ASN A 108 -6.62 -4.52 -7.79
CA ASN A 108 -7.61 -4.37 -6.72
C ASN A 108 -8.46 -3.09 -6.90
N ARG A 109 -7.84 -1.97 -7.30
CA ARG A 109 -8.56 -0.72 -7.60
C ARG A 109 -9.63 -0.89 -8.67
N ARG A 110 -9.31 -1.64 -9.71
CA ARG A 110 -10.17 -1.85 -10.88
C ARG A 110 -11.08 -3.07 -10.73
N GLY A 111 -11.00 -3.80 -9.62
CA GLY A 111 -11.77 -5.03 -9.40
C GLY A 111 -11.51 -6.08 -10.48
N LEU A 112 -10.26 -6.20 -10.95
CA LEU A 112 -9.93 -7.07 -12.07
C LEU A 112 -10.17 -8.54 -11.74
N VAL A 113 -10.58 -9.28 -12.75
CA VAL A 113 -10.67 -10.74 -12.75
C VAL A 113 -9.87 -11.24 -13.95
N TRP A 114 -9.11 -12.30 -13.78
CA TRP A 114 -8.33 -12.91 -14.85
C TRP A 114 -8.38 -14.42 -14.78
N ASP A 115 -8.26 -15.06 -15.94
CA ASP A 115 -8.23 -16.51 -16.03
C ASP A 115 -6.87 -17.06 -15.58
N THR A 116 -6.93 -18.13 -14.80
CA THR A 116 -5.79 -19.01 -14.48
C THR A 116 -6.11 -20.44 -14.95
N ARG A 117 -5.15 -21.36 -14.81
CA ARG A 117 -5.37 -22.78 -15.15
C ARG A 117 -6.47 -23.43 -14.31
N GLU A 118 -6.75 -22.89 -13.13
CA GLU A 118 -7.76 -23.35 -12.17
C GLU A 118 -9.09 -22.59 -12.28
N GLY A 119 -9.23 -21.71 -13.28
CA GLY A 119 -10.40 -20.88 -13.51
C GLY A 119 -10.18 -19.39 -13.17
N PRO A 120 -11.24 -18.57 -13.24
CA PRO A 120 -11.13 -17.14 -13.03
C PRO A 120 -10.79 -16.80 -11.57
N ARG A 121 -9.89 -15.83 -11.38
CA ARG A 121 -9.48 -15.30 -10.07
C ARG A 121 -9.71 -13.80 -10.02
N SER A 122 -10.29 -13.31 -8.92
CA SER A 122 -10.45 -11.88 -8.66
C SER A 122 -9.25 -11.31 -7.90
N ALA A 123 -8.95 -10.04 -8.15
CA ALA A 123 -7.98 -9.27 -7.39
C ALA A 123 -8.32 -9.28 -5.90
N ASN A 124 -7.30 -9.49 -5.07
CA ASN A 124 -7.42 -9.47 -3.61
C ASN A 124 -6.09 -9.06 -2.98
N TYR A 125 -6.08 -8.92 -1.65
CA TYR A 125 -4.89 -8.63 -0.83
C TYR A 125 -4.54 -9.81 0.10
N TYR A 126 -4.73 -11.05 -0.36
CA TYR A 126 -4.30 -12.20 0.43
C TYR A 126 -2.80 -12.16 0.71
N GLY A 127 -2.41 -12.64 1.88
CA GLY A 127 -1.05 -12.51 2.42
C GLY A 127 -0.78 -11.18 3.15
N SER A 128 -1.65 -10.18 3.03
CA SER A 128 -1.58 -8.98 3.88
C SER A 128 -2.25 -9.24 5.22
N LEU A 129 -1.52 -9.09 6.33
CA LEU A 129 -2.11 -9.13 7.67
C LEU A 129 -3.20 -8.05 7.82
N MET A 130 -2.94 -6.84 7.32
CA MET A 130 -3.87 -5.72 7.49
C MET A 130 -5.18 -5.93 6.72
N MET A 131 -5.10 -6.48 5.50
CA MET A 131 -6.27 -6.60 4.61
C MET A 131 -6.92 -7.97 4.63
N GLY A 132 -6.19 -9.01 5.01
CA GLY A 132 -6.62 -10.41 4.94
C GLY A 132 -6.85 -11.08 6.29
N SER A 133 -6.66 -10.36 7.42
CA SER A 133 -6.87 -10.92 8.76
C SER A 133 -7.99 -10.22 9.53
N THR A 134 -8.40 -10.88 10.62
CA THR A 134 -9.36 -10.38 11.58
C THR A 134 -8.76 -10.33 12.98
N THR A 135 -9.29 -9.48 13.84
CA THR A 135 -9.03 -9.51 15.29
C THR A 135 -10.33 -9.78 16.05
N LYS A 136 -10.22 -10.41 17.22
CA LYS A 136 -11.35 -10.58 18.14
C LYS A 136 -11.66 -9.25 18.82
N LEU A 137 -12.86 -8.74 18.61
CA LEU A 137 -13.37 -7.56 19.30
C LEU A 137 -13.89 -7.93 20.70
N GLY A 138 -14.54 -9.08 20.82
CA GLY A 138 -15.11 -9.54 22.07
C GLY A 138 -15.92 -10.81 21.88
N THR A 139 -16.86 -11.05 22.79
CA THR A 139 -17.82 -12.16 22.74
C THR A 139 -19.22 -11.56 22.67
N ASP A 140 -20.05 -12.06 21.75
CA ASP A 140 -21.44 -11.66 21.59
C ASP A 140 -22.25 -12.03 22.84
N ALA A 141 -23.08 -11.11 23.32
CA ALA A 141 -23.79 -11.26 24.59
C ALA A 141 -24.86 -12.36 24.56
N ASP A 142 -25.52 -12.54 23.41
CA ASP A 142 -26.64 -13.49 23.28
C ASP A 142 -26.17 -14.89 22.91
N THR A 143 -25.22 -14.98 21.99
CA THR A 143 -24.77 -16.25 21.41
C THR A 143 -23.52 -16.80 22.06
N MET A 144 -22.82 -16.01 22.89
CA MET A 144 -21.53 -16.35 23.51
C MET A 144 -20.42 -16.72 22.50
N ARG A 145 -20.57 -16.29 21.24
CA ARG A 145 -19.59 -16.55 20.18
C ARG A 145 -18.63 -15.38 20.01
N ASP A 146 -17.43 -15.69 19.54
CA ASP A 146 -16.42 -14.67 19.26
C ASP A 146 -16.86 -13.75 18.14
N VAL A 147 -16.87 -12.44 18.42
CA VAL A 147 -17.08 -11.40 17.42
C VAL A 147 -15.72 -10.97 16.89
N ASN A 148 -15.46 -11.31 15.63
CA ASN A 148 -14.24 -10.92 14.94
C ASN A 148 -14.52 -9.81 13.92
N ILE A 149 -13.65 -8.82 13.86
CA ILE A 149 -13.72 -7.73 12.88
C ILE A 149 -12.48 -7.72 11.99
N PRO A 150 -12.56 -7.23 10.74
CA PRO A 150 -11.37 -7.08 9.90
C PRO A 150 -10.33 -6.17 10.57
N PHE A 151 -9.05 -6.52 10.48
CA PHE A 151 -7.98 -5.82 11.20
C PHE A 151 -7.87 -4.34 10.82
N ASN A 152 -8.04 -4.04 9.53
CA ASN A 152 -8.05 -2.66 9.01
C ASN A 152 -9.29 -1.83 9.43
N ARG A 153 -10.19 -2.36 10.26
CA ARG A 153 -11.38 -1.68 10.77
C ARG A 153 -11.28 -1.32 12.25
N ILE A 154 -10.16 -1.62 12.91
CA ILE A 154 -9.94 -1.30 14.34
C ILE A 154 -9.81 0.22 14.54
N LEU A 155 -9.09 0.89 13.66
CA LEU A 155 -8.90 2.35 13.65
C LEU A 155 -8.98 2.88 12.22
N PRO A 156 -9.15 4.21 12.04
CA PRO A 156 -9.06 4.84 10.73
C PRO A 156 -7.69 4.58 10.09
N MET A 157 -7.66 3.77 9.03
CA MET A 157 -6.45 3.36 8.32
C MET A 157 -6.55 3.62 6.82
N ILE A 158 -5.40 3.81 6.19
CA ILE A 158 -5.28 3.94 4.73
C ILE A 158 -5.55 2.60 4.05
N HIS A 159 -6.35 2.61 2.99
CA HIS A 159 -6.55 1.45 2.14
C HIS A 159 -5.43 1.40 1.07
N PRO A 160 -4.87 0.22 0.72
CA PRO A 160 -3.83 0.14 -0.32
C PRO A 160 -4.27 0.70 -1.69
N ASN A 161 -5.56 0.58 -2.03
CA ASN A 161 -6.16 1.23 -3.21
C ASN A 161 -6.08 2.77 -3.18
N ASP A 162 -5.74 3.40 -2.06
CA ASP A 162 -5.65 4.87 -1.97
C ASP A 162 -4.18 5.35 -2.00
N LEU A 163 -3.21 4.43 -2.11
CA LEU A 163 -1.78 4.75 -2.16
C LEU A 163 -1.33 5.30 -3.50
N VAL A 164 -0.74 6.49 -3.52
CA VAL A 164 -0.11 7.01 -4.74
C VAL A 164 1.31 6.48 -4.85
N LEU A 165 1.60 5.72 -5.90
CA LEU A 165 2.88 5.04 -6.07
C LEU A 165 3.83 5.83 -6.97
N GLY A 166 5.11 5.73 -6.65
CA GLY A 166 6.22 6.22 -7.45
C GLY A 166 7.51 5.59 -6.96
N GLY A 167 8.65 6.03 -7.49
CA GLY A 167 9.92 5.57 -6.99
C GLY A 167 11.08 5.77 -7.94
N TRP A 168 12.18 5.15 -7.59
CA TRP A 168 13.46 5.18 -8.29
C TRP A 168 13.87 3.77 -8.67
N ASP A 169 14.61 3.65 -9.76
CA ASP A 169 15.32 2.43 -10.12
C ASP A 169 16.57 2.83 -10.90
N ILE A 170 17.63 2.03 -10.80
CA ILE A 170 18.83 2.23 -11.61
C ILE A 170 18.57 1.88 -13.09
N SER A 171 17.49 1.17 -13.38
CA SER A 171 16.99 0.92 -14.74
C SER A 171 15.87 1.90 -15.11
N GLY A 172 15.91 2.42 -16.33
CA GLY A 172 14.90 3.31 -16.92
C GLY A 172 13.71 2.59 -17.52
N MET A 173 13.69 1.26 -17.43
CA MET A 173 12.61 0.41 -17.94
C MET A 173 11.26 0.78 -17.29
N ASN A 174 10.23 0.98 -18.10
CA ASN A 174 8.88 1.21 -17.59
C ASN A 174 8.35 -0.03 -16.84
N LEU A 175 7.35 0.15 -15.99
CA LEU A 175 6.88 -0.94 -15.14
C LEU A 175 6.21 -2.08 -15.89
N ALA A 176 5.66 -1.88 -17.09
CA ALA A 176 5.07 -2.97 -17.86
C ALA A 176 6.14 -3.95 -18.36
N ASP A 177 7.26 -3.43 -18.88
CA ASP A 177 8.37 -4.26 -19.35
C ASP A 177 9.15 -4.85 -18.17
N ALA A 178 9.29 -4.09 -17.08
CA ALA A 178 9.87 -4.59 -15.84
C ALA A 178 9.04 -5.72 -15.21
N MET A 179 7.70 -5.64 -15.30
CA MET A 179 6.77 -6.68 -14.85
C MET A 179 6.91 -7.96 -15.69
N ASP A 180 7.14 -7.84 -17.00
CA ASP A 180 7.44 -9.00 -17.85
C ASP A 180 8.75 -9.66 -17.44
N ARG A 181 9.81 -8.86 -17.26
CA ARG A 181 11.12 -9.34 -16.79
C ARG A 181 11.01 -10.04 -15.44
N ALA A 182 10.15 -9.56 -14.54
CA ALA A 182 9.98 -10.12 -13.21
C ALA A 182 9.36 -11.52 -13.22
N ALA A 183 8.56 -11.86 -14.25
CA ALA A 183 7.92 -13.17 -14.42
C ALA A 183 7.12 -13.66 -13.20
N VAL A 184 6.51 -12.74 -12.44
CA VAL A 184 5.72 -13.06 -11.22
C VAL A 184 4.24 -13.25 -11.53
N LEU A 185 3.66 -12.39 -12.37
CA LEU A 185 2.21 -12.31 -12.59
C LEU A 185 1.74 -13.14 -13.78
N GLU A 186 0.52 -13.66 -13.68
CA GLU A 186 -0.15 -14.38 -14.76
C GLU A 186 -0.24 -13.55 -16.05
N PRO A 187 0.02 -14.13 -17.23
CA PRO A 187 -0.02 -13.40 -18.49
C PRO A 187 -1.31 -12.63 -18.74
N SER A 188 -2.46 -13.22 -18.39
CA SER A 188 -3.79 -12.61 -18.53
C SER A 188 -3.92 -11.34 -17.70
N LEU A 189 -3.43 -11.34 -16.45
CA LEU A 189 -3.39 -10.14 -15.61
C LEU A 189 -2.44 -9.08 -16.18
N LYS A 190 -1.24 -9.48 -16.62
CA LYS A 190 -0.25 -8.56 -17.20
C LYS A 190 -0.83 -7.76 -18.36
N VAL A 191 -1.58 -8.40 -19.25
CA VAL A 191 -2.26 -7.73 -20.38
C VAL A 191 -3.23 -6.64 -19.88
N GLN A 192 -4.00 -6.93 -18.83
CA GLN A 192 -5.02 -5.99 -18.34
C GLN A 192 -4.43 -4.73 -17.67
N VAL A 193 -3.26 -4.85 -17.03
CA VAL A 193 -2.58 -3.72 -16.36
C VAL A 193 -1.52 -3.02 -17.22
N ARG A 194 -1.09 -3.65 -18.33
CA ARG A 194 -0.01 -3.17 -19.20
C ARG A 194 -0.17 -1.72 -19.63
N LYS A 195 -1.36 -1.33 -20.13
CA LYS A 195 -1.59 0.03 -20.64
C LYS A 195 -1.22 1.09 -19.60
N GLU A 196 -1.65 0.89 -18.36
CA GLU A 196 -1.39 1.82 -17.27
C GLU A 196 0.09 1.78 -16.83
N MET A 197 0.65 0.57 -16.67
CA MET A 197 2.03 0.40 -16.20
C MET A 197 3.08 0.84 -17.23
N THR A 198 2.75 0.91 -18.52
CA THR A 198 3.64 1.43 -19.57
C THR A 198 3.92 2.93 -19.37
N HIS A 199 2.97 3.67 -18.79
CA HIS A 199 3.12 5.10 -18.49
C HIS A 199 3.80 5.37 -17.13
N MET A 200 4.27 4.32 -16.45
CA MET A 200 4.94 4.42 -15.16
C MET A 200 6.43 4.10 -15.32
N THR A 201 7.26 5.13 -15.30
CA THR A 201 8.72 4.99 -15.42
C THR A 201 9.40 5.40 -14.11
N PRO A 202 10.37 4.61 -13.60
CA PRO A 202 11.13 4.98 -12.42
C PRO A 202 11.94 6.27 -12.62
N LEU A 203 12.06 7.05 -11.56
CA LEU A 203 12.96 8.20 -11.52
C LEU A 203 14.43 7.71 -11.47
N PRO A 204 15.39 8.50 -11.99
CA PRO A 204 16.80 8.15 -11.92
C PRO A 204 17.27 7.94 -10.48
N SER A 205 17.90 6.79 -10.22
CA SER A 205 18.40 6.42 -8.90
C SER A 205 19.88 6.78 -8.72
N ILE A 206 20.38 6.62 -7.50
CA ILE A 206 21.80 6.68 -7.19
C ILE A 206 22.38 5.27 -7.33
N TYR A 207 23.55 5.15 -7.96
CA TYR A 207 24.27 3.89 -8.12
C TYR A 207 25.72 4.09 -7.69
N TYR A 208 26.15 3.30 -6.70
CA TYR A 208 27.56 3.19 -6.32
C TYR A 208 27.95 1.71 -6.50
N PRO A 209 28.78 1.37 -7.50
CA PRO A 209 29.15 -0.01 -7.81
C PRO A 209 29.67 -0.78 -6.60
N ASP A 210 30.44 -0.12 -5.72
CA ASP A 210 31.06 -0.74 -4.54
C ASP A 210 30.05 -1.35 -3.54
N PHE A 211 28.77 -0.95 -3.61
CA PHE A 211 27.73 -1.39 -2.67
C PHE A 211 26.80 -2.45 -3.25
N ILE A 212 26.92 -2.80 -4.53
CA ILE A 212 26.00 -3.70 -5.23
C ILE A 212 26.81 -4.72 -6.03
N ALA A 213 26.23 -5.89 -6.29
CA ALA A 213 26.86 -6.90 -7.13
C ALA A 213 27.21 -6.35 -8.53
N LEU A 214 28.40 -6.71 -9.02
CA LEU A 214 28.95 -6.26 -10.31
C LEU A 214 28.05 -6.59 -11.51
N ASN A 215 27.21 -7.62 -11.41
CA ASN A 215 26.27 -7.99 -12.47
C ASN A 215 25.10 -7.01 -12.66
N GLN A 216 25.01 -5.94 -11.85
CA GLN A 216 24.01 -4.89 -12.00
C GLN A 216 24.48 -3.73 -12.89
N GLU A 217 25.74 -3.72 -13.34
CA GLU A 217 26.27 -2.64 -14.17
C GLU A 217 25.50 -2.47 -15.48
N GLU A 218 25.22 -3.58 -16.19
CA GLU A 218 24.47 -3.55 -17.45
C GLU A 218 23.01 -3.07 -17.28
N ARG A 219 22.47 -3.15 -16.06
CA ARG A 219 21.11 -2.71 -15.74
C ARG A 219 21.04 -1.22 -15.43
N ALA A 220 22.17 -0.59 -15.12
CA ALA A 220 22.22 0.76 -14.58
C ALA A 220 22.28 1.81 -15.71
N ASP A 221 21.16 2.06 -16.38
CA ASP A 221 21.02 3.06 -17.46
C ASP A 221 20.29 4.35 -17.02
N ASN A 222 19.76 4.38 -15.79
CA ASN A 222 18.95 5.46 -15.23
C ASN A 222 19.54 5.96 -13.91
N ILE A 223 20.76 6.49 -13.98
CA ILE A 223 21.55 6.90 -12.83
C ILE A 223 21.64 8.43 -12.76
N ARG A 224 21.59 8.97 -11.54
CA ARG A 224 21.95 10.38 -11.29
C ARG A 224 23.47 10.59 -11.37
N PRO A 225 23.94 11.73 -11.92
CA PRO A 225 25.36 12.02 -11.99
C PRO A 225 26.00 12.09 -10.60
N GLY A 226 27.10 11.36 -10.42
CA GLY A 226 27.93 11.38 -9.22
C GLY A 226 28.46 9.99 -8.87
N SER A 227 29.75 9.89 -8.59
CA SER A 227 30.44 8.61 -8.36
C SER A 227 30.68 8.28 -6.89
N ARG A 228 30.28 9.17 -5.97
CA ARG A 228 30.48 8.99 -4.51
C ARG A 228 29.29 9.51 -3.71
N ALA A 229 29.09 8.93 -2.54
CA ALA A 229 28.16 9.41 -1.53
C ALA A 229 28.53 10.83 -1.08
N TYR A 230 27.68 11.79 -1.42
CA TYR A 230 27.88 13.19 -1.07
C TYR A 230 26.55 13.90 -0.82
N ASN A 231 26.58 15.05 -0.13
CA ASN A 231 25.39 15.81 0.28
C ASN A 231 24.49 16.22 -0.90
N THR A 232 25.08 16.42 -2.08
CA THR A 232 24.34 16.73 -3.32
C THR A 232 23.32 15.66 -3.69
N HIS A 233 23.62 14.38 -3.44
CA HIS A 233 22.67 13.29 -3.64
C HIS A 233 21.54 13.30 -2.62
N VAL A 234 21.83 13.64 -1.36
CA VAL A 234 20.81 13.77 -0.29
C VAL A 234 19.85 14.94 -0.56
N GLU A 235 20.38 16.08 -0.99
CA GLU A 235 19.60 17.26 -1.36
C GLU A 235 18.71 16.99 -2.59
N SER A 236 19.26 16.29 -3.59
CA SER A 236 18.52 15.85 -4.76
C SER A 236 17.34 14.95 -4.40
N LEU A 237 17.54 13.91 -3.57
CA LEU A 237 16.45 13.04 -3.11
C LEU A 237 15.38 13.80 -2.33
N SER A 238 15.80 14.74 -1.49
CA SER A 238 14.89 15.60 -0.71
C SER A 238 14.02 16.48 -1.61
N THR A 239 14.62 17.03 -2.67
CA THR A 239 13.92 17.86 -3.67
C THR A 239 12.90 17.03 -4.44
N ILE A 240 13.27 15.82 -4.89
CA ILE A 240 12.37 14.92 -5.61
C ILE A 240 11.18 14.51 -4.75
N LYS A 241 11.42 14.18 -3.47
CA LYS A 241 10.34 13.84 -2.54
C LYS A 241 9.33 14.98 -2.43
N ARG A 242 9.79 16.23 -2.34
CA ARG A 242 8.91 17.41 -2.33
C ARG A 242 8.13 17.54 -3.64
N GLN A 243 8.78 17.36 -4.78
CA GLN A 243 8.12 17.45 -6.08
C GLN A 243 7.04 16.37 -6.25
N PHE A 244 7.29 15.14 -5.76
CA PHE A 244 6.31 14.07 -5.76
C PHE A 244 5.08 14.43 -4.92
N ILE A 245 5.29 14.96 -3.71
CA ILE A 245 4.20 15.44 -2.84
C ILE A 245 3.35 16.49 -3.58
N ILE A 246 3.98 17.50 -4.17
CA ILE A 246 3.28 18.59 -4.88
C ILE A 246 2.52 18.07 -6.10
N ASN A 247 3.17 17.25 -6.93
CA ASN A 247 2.60 16.87 -8.23
C ASN A 247 1.58 15.74 -8.16
N ARG A 248 1.68 14.86 -7.17
CA ARG A 248 0.96 13.58 -7.14
C ARG A 248 0.10 13.40 -5.90
N LEU A 249 0.41 14.04 -4.77
CA LEU A 249 -0.36 13.90 -3.53
C LEU A 249 -1.29 15.08 -3.25
N LEU A 250 -0.89 16.29 -3.61
CA LEU A 250 -1.69 17.50 -3.36
C LEU A 250 -2.64 17.85 -4.51
N LYS A 251 -2.48 17.24 -5.68
CA LYS A 251 -3.48 17.25 -6.76
C LYS A 251 -4.59 16.23 -6.48
#